data_AF-A0A1T3NI80-F1
#
_entry.id   AF-A0A1T3NI80-F1
#
_cell.length_a   1.000
_cell.length_b   1.000
_cell.length_c   1.000
_cell.angle_alpha   90.00
_cell.angle_beta   90.00
_cell.angle_gamma   90.00
#
_symmetry.space_group_name_H-M   'P 1'
#
loop_
_entity.id
_entity.type
_entity.pdbx_description
1 polymer ?
#
loop_
_entity_poly.entity_id
_entity_poly.type
_entity_poly.pdbx_seq_one_letter_code
_entity_poly.pdbx_strand_id
1 'polypeptide(L)'
;MGEGMDAEALHEAWSAGEASGEEYGSQGWEGTDGDVWMVVAGMSLDVREGFRYERVPFARFADEPDVPGELERMRSADPATAREARQALGYAMYCEGCRFPVGALAVPFLLRIAADPFTHDRSSGLEMCALVARRNFWDDGTRAGLLRVAYADDDVRYGVDGSVQNRVIRAARNAIAADAHIPIALLDDPDLRVREMAAYVLAAASDRAREIATALHTRLDVEQDARVRAGLVLAIAQLAREHPLEARPRSPTPCGRTRPLPRRCGCAPRWGGCAWSRTPSPTPCAR
;
A
#
# COMPACT_ATOMS: atom_id res chain seq x y z
N MET A 1 -38.53 -16.40 17.80
CA MET A 1 -38.01 -17.71 17.38
C MET A 1 -37.47 -17.51 15.98
N GLY A 2 -36.18 -17.24 15.86
CA GLY A 2 -35.51 -17.06 14.59
C GLY A 2 -35.01 -18.42 14.10
N GLU A 3 -35.45 -18.83 12.92
CA GLU A 3 -34.89 -19.99 12.23
C GLU A 3 -33.44 -19.65 11.83
N GLY A 4 -32.50 -20.40 12.41
CA GLY A 4 -31.10 -20.34 12.01
C GLY A 4 -30.98 -20.89 10.60
N MET A 5 -30.47 -20.06 9.70
CA MET A 5 -30.11 -20.47 8.35
C MET A 5 -29.04 -21.56 8.45
N ASP A 6 -29.33 -22.73 7.87
CA ASP A 6 -28.52 -23.93 7.95
C ASP A 6 -27.12 -23.69 7.34
N ALA A 7 -26.08 -24.19 8.00
CA ALA A 7 -24.71 -24.12 7.50
C ALA A 7 -24.55 -24.86 6.15
N GLU A 8 -25.41 -25.84 5.90
CA GLU A 8 -25.49 -26.54 4.61
C GLU A 8 -26.07 -25.62 3.51
N ALA A 9 -27.06 -24.78 3.83
CA ALA A 9 -27.61 -23.79 2.90
C ALA A 9 -26.62 -22.65 2.59
N LEU A 10 -25.77 -22.28 3.55
CA LEU A 10 -24.66 -21.34 3.31
C LEU A 10 -23.57 -21.96 2.43
N HIS A 11 -23.26 -23.24 2.61
CA HIS A 11 -22.28 -23.94 1.77
C HIS A 11 -22.82 -24.17 0.35
N GLU A 12 -24.09 -24.54 0.20
CA GLU A 12 -24.76 -24.65 -1.10
C GLU A 12 -24.86 -23.29 -1.80
N ALA A 13 -25.16 -22.20 -1.09
CA ALA A 13 -25.16 -20.86 -1.68
C ALA A 13 -23.75 -20.43 -2.15
N TRP A 14 -22.71 -20.80 -1.41
CA TRP A 14 -21.32 -20.54 -1.79
C TRP A 14 -20.86 -21.41 -2.98
N SER A 15 -21.23 -22.69 -3.00
CA SER A 15 -20.89 -23.60 -4.11
C SER A 15 -21.76 -23.38 -5.36
N ALA A 16 -23.00 -22.90 -5.22
CA ALA A 16 -23.83 -22.48 -6.34
C ALA A 16 -23.28 -21.22 -7.01
N GLY A 17 -22.65 -20.31 -6.25
CA GLY A 17 -21.90 -19.17 -6.79
C GLY A 17 -20.63 -19.58 -7.55
N GLU A 18 -20.02 -20.72 -7.22
CA GLU A 18 -18.89 -21.28 -7.98
C GLU A 18 -19.34 -22.05 -9.24
N ALA A 19 -20.59 -22.55 -9.28
CA ALA A 19 -21.14 -23.36 -10.37
C ALA A 19 -21.95 -22.55 -11.40
N SER A 20 -22.49 -21.39 -11.03
CA SER A 20 -22.89 -20.37 -12.00
C SER A 20 -21.61 -19.73 -12.53
N GLY A 21 -21.10 -20.22 -13.65
CA GLY A 21 -20.12 -19.52 -14.47
C GLY A 21 -20.66 -18.21 -15.07
N GLU A 22 -21.42 -17.43 -14.30
CA GLU A 22 -21.47 -15.99 -14.46
C GLU A 22 -20.13 -15.46 -13.98
N GLU A 23 -19.29 -15.29 -14.98
CA GLU A 23 -18.04 -14.59 -15.00
C GLU A 23 -18.16 -13.22 -14.28
N TYR A 24 -18.18 -13.20 -12.95
CA TYR A 24 -17.72 -12.04 -12.14
C TYR A 24 -16.18 -11.94 -12.21
N GLY A 25 -15.63 -12.36 -13.34
CA GLY A 25 -14.25 -12.28 -13.70
C GLY A 25 -13.97 -10.89 -14.26
N SER A 26 -13.14 -10.17 -13.53
CA SER A 26 -12.25 -9.04 -13.89
C SER A 26 -11.72 -8.88 -15.34
N GLN A 27 -12.16 -9.68 -16.33
CA GLN A 27 -11.80 -9.56 -17.73
C GLN A 27 -12.49 -8.38 -18.45
N GLY A 28 -13.61 -7.86 -17.90
CA GLY A 28 -14.38 -6.81 -18.58
C GLY A 28 -13.86 -5.37 -18.48
N TRP A 29 -12.93 -5.08 -17.54
CA TRP A 29 -12.54 -3.69 -17.25
C TRP A 29 -11.11 -3.33 -17.62
N GLU A 30 -10.23 -4.29 -17.94
CA GLU A 30 -8.83 -4.02 -18.26
C GLU A 30 -8.70 -3.16 -19.54
N GLY A 31 -7.97 -2.05 -19.44
CA GLY A 31 -7.83 -1.11 -20.55
C GLY A 31 -9.10 -0.31 -20.89
N THR A 32 -10.14 -0.40 -20.06
CA THR A 32 -11.36 0.40 -20.19
C THR A 32 -11.39 1.53 -19.15
N ASP A 33 -12.37 2.43 -19.26
CA ASP A 33 -12.64 3.48 -18.28
C ASP A 33 -13.03 2.96 -16.88
N GLY A 34 -13.14 1.63 -16.71
CA GLY A 34 -13.35 0.97 -15.43
C GLY A 34 -12.11 0.45 -14.73
N ASP A 35 -10.96 0.55 -15.36
CA ASP A 35 -9.70 0.25 -14.71
C ASP A 35 -9.25 1.49 -13.91
N VAL A 36 -9.15 1.36 -12.60
CA VAL A 36 -8.61 2.41 -11.72
C VAL A 36 -7.24 2.89 -12.21
N TRP A 37 -6.45 2.00 -12.82
CA TRP A 37 -5.21 2.35 -13.49
C TRP A 37 -5.40 3.41 -14.56
N MET A 38 -6.34 3.20 -15.47
CA MET A 38 -6.60 4.07 -16.62
C MET A 38 -7.13 5.42 -16.13
N VAL A 39 -7.99 5.41 -15.10
CA VAL A 39 -8.50 6.64 -14.50
C VAL A 39 -7.37 7.44 -13.88
N VAL A 40 -6.52 6.84 -13.05
CA VAL A 40 -5.38 7.51 -12.41
C VAL A 40 -4.39 8.04 -13.45
N ALA A 41 -4.03 7.23 -14.45
CA ALA A 41 -3.10 7.62 -15.51
C ALA A 41 -3.67 8.74 -16.42
N GLY A 42 -4.99 8.78 -16.59
CA GLY A 42 -5.70 9.78 -17.39
C GLY A 42 -5.98 11.11 -16.66
N MET A 43 -5.70 11.21 -15.35
CA MET A 43 -5.93 12.45 -14.60
C MET A 43 -5.03 13.58 -15.10
N SER A 44 -5.63 14.62 -15.68
CA SER A 44 -4.87 15.80 -16.10
C SER A 44 -4.25 16.52 -14.90
N LEU A 45 -3.21 17.30 -15.15
CA LEU A 45 -2.59 18.13 -14.11
C LEU A 45 -3.59 19.11 -13.51
N ASP A 46 -4.43 19.75 -14.34
CA ASP A 46 -5.49 20.67 -13.91
C ASP A 46 -6.52 20.03 -12.96
N VAL A 47 -6.86 18.74 -13.16
CA VAL A 47 -7.74 18.02 -12.24
C VAL A 47 -7.08 17.87 -10.88
N ARG A 48 -5.81 17.48 -10.85
CA ARG A 48 -5.08 17.17 -9.62
C ARG A 48 -4.70 18.44 -8.83
N GLU A 49 -4.14 19.44 -9.50
CA GLU A 49 -3.77 20.74 -8.90
C GLU A 49 -4.98 21.56 -8.47
N GLY A 50 -6.08 21.48 -9.24
CA GLY A 50 -7.31 22.21 -8.95
C GLY A 50 -8.25 21.52 -7.97
N PHE A 51 -7.89 20.34 -7.44
CA PHE A 51 -8.77 19.52 -6.59
C PHE A 51 -10.16 19.29 -7.20
N ARG A 52 -10.22 19.06 -8.52
CA ARG A 52 -11.48 18.89 -9.27
C ARG A 52 -12.06 17.49 -9.09
N TYR A 53 -12.49 17.18 -7.87
CA TYR A 53 -12.99 15.85 -7.50
C TYR A 53 -14.20 15.41 -8.34
N GLU A 54 -15.01 16.36 -8.80
CA GLU A 54 -16.17 16.13 -9.68
C GLU A 54 -15.79 15.54 -11.04
N ARG A 55 -14.51 15.65 -11.44
CA ARG A 55 -13.98 15.06 -12.68
C ARG A 55 -13.38 13.67 -12.46
N VAL A 56 -13.41 13.16 -11.22
CA VAL A 56 -12.92 11.83 -10.86
C VAL A 56 -14.11 10.95 -10.49
N PRO A 57 -14.27 9.75 -11.08
CA PRO A 57 -15.43 8.89 -10.85
C PRO A 57 -15.35 8.13 -9.52
N PHE A 58 -15.22 8.81 -8.38
CA PHE A 58 -15.11 8.17 -7.06
C PHE A 58 -16.30 7.25 -6.72
N ALA A 59 -17.52 7.70 -7.01
CA ALA A 59 -18.76 6.95 -6.77
C ALA A 59 -18.86 5.62 -7.54
N ARG A 60 -17.98 5.38 -8.51
CA ARG A 60 -17.87 4.09 -9.20
C ARG A 60 -17.17 3.04 -8.34
N PHE A 61 -16.33 3.46 -7.40
CA PHE A 61 -15.39 2.61 -6.69
C PHE A 61 -15.64 2.54 -5.18
N ALA A 62 -16.48 3.41 -4.64
CA ALA A 62 -16.99 3.31 -3.27
C ALA A 62 -18.34 4.02 -3.19
N ASP A 63 -19.27 3.42 -2.44
CA ASP A 63 -20.56 4.02 -2.11
C ASP A 63 -20.44 4.96 -0.91
N GLU A 64 -19.65 4.59 0.10
CA GLU A 64 -19.36 5.39 1.30
C GLU A 64 -17.92 5.15 1.80
N PRO A 65 -17.31 6.12 2.51
CA PRO A 65 -17.77 7.50 2.72
C PRO A 65 -17.65 8.36 1.45
N ASP A 66 -18.18 9.59 1.50
CA ASP A 66 -17.97 10.60 0.45
C ASP A 66 -16.49 11.01 0.36
N VAL A 67 -15.70 10.21 -0.37
CA VAL A 67 -14.24 10.39 -0.51
C VAL A 67 -13.86 11.82 -0.92
N PRO A 68 -14.50 12.44 -1.94
CA PRO A 68 -14.31 13.86 -2.23
C PRO A 68 -14.52 14.79 -1.03
N GLY A 69 -15.66 14.65 -0.33
CA GLY A 69 -15.98 15.46 0.84
C GLY A 69 -15.00 15.25 2.00
N GLU A 70 -14.48 14.03 2.17
CA GLU A 70 -13.44 13.75 3.16
C GLU A 70 -12.08 14.34 2.77
N LEU A 71 -11.68 14.28 1.50
CA LEU A 71 -10.44 14.91 1.01
C LEU A 71 -10.48 16.43 1.21
N GLU A 72 -11.64 17.06 1.02
CA GLU A 72 -11.81 18.47 1.31
C GLU A 72 -11.78 18.75 2.82
N ARG A 73 -12.43 17.93 3.64
CA ARG A 73 -12.38 18.07 5.11
C ARG A 73 -10.99 17.86 5.69
N MET A 74 -10.14 17.04 5.08
CA MET A 74 -8.72 16.94 5.45
C MET A 74 -7.96 18.27 5.33
N ARG A 75 -8.39 19.15 4.43
CA ARG A 75 -7.81 20.49 4.22
C ARG A 75 -8.43 21.55 5.12
N SER A 76 -9.38 21.17 5.99
CA SER A 76 -10.02 22.08 6.93
C SER A 76 -8.99 22.73 7.84
N ALA A 77 -9.18 24.02 8.13
CA ALA A 77 -8.39 24.73 9.14
C ALA A 77 -8.68 24.24 10.57
N ASP A 78 -9.75 23.47 10.79
CA ASP A 78 -10.05 22.81 12.06
C ASP A 78 -9.33 21.44 12.16
N PRO A 79 -8.38 21.27 13.11
CA PRO A 79 -7.66 20.02 13.30
C PRO A 79 -8.57 18.82 13.64
N ALA A 80 -9.69 19.05 14.32
CA ALA A 80 -10.61 17.97 14.69
C ALA A 80 -11.31 17.41 13.45
N THR A 81 -11.85 18.30 12.61
CA THR A 81 -12.42 17.95 11.30
C THR A 81 -11.42 17.22 10.41
N ALA A 82 -10.18 17.73 10.29
CA ALA A 82 -9.16 17.11 9.46
C ALA A 82 -8.78 15.69 9.94
N ARG A 83 -8.69 15.50 11.27
CA ARG A 83 -8.39 14.20 11.89
C ARG A 83 -9.52 13.19 11.68
N GLU A 84 -10.78 13.61 11.79
CA GLU A 84 -11.94 12.75 11.55
C GLU A 84 -12.02 12.31 10.10
N ALA A 85 -11.80 13.25 9.17
CA ALA A 85 -11.78 12.95 7.75
C ALA A 85 -10.68 11.95 7.37
N ARG A 86 -9.49 12.10 7.96
CA ARG A 86 -8.40 11.12 7.82
C ARG A 86 -8.81 9.72 8.26
N GLN A 87 -9.52 9.59 9.39
CA GLN A 87 -9.96 8.28 9.88
C GLN A 87 -10.97 7.64 8.93
N ALA A 88 -11.95 8.42 8.45
CA ALA A 88 -12.93 7.96 7.47
C ALA A 88 -12.27 7.49 6.16
N LEU A 89 -11.32 8.27 5.64
CA LEU A 89 -10.56 7.91 4.44
C LEU A 89 -9.70 6.66 4.63
N GLY A 90 -9.07 6.49 5.80
CA GLY A 90 -8.27 5.31 6.10
C GLY A 90 -9.05 4.01 5.85
N TYR A 91 -10.25 3.90 6.41
CA TYR A 91 -11.12 2.73 6.21
C TYR A 91 -11.61 2.58 4.77
N ALA A 92 -11.87 3.69 4.08
CA ALA A 92 -12.31 3.68 2.68
C ALA A 92 -11.21 3.19 1.72
N MET A 93 -9.95 3.48 2.04
CA MET A 93 -8.83 3.26 1.12
C MET A 93 -8.11 1.92 1.36
N TYR A 94 -8.09 1.43 2.59
CA TYR A 94 -7.46 0.16 2.93
C TYR A 94 -8.00 -0.43 4.24
N CYS A 95 -8.09 -1.76 4.29
CA CYS A 95 -8.46 -2.50 5.50
C CYS A 95 -7.68 -3.81 5.54
N GLU A 96 -7.06 -4.14 6.69
CA GLU A 96 -6.40 -5.43 6.97
C GLU A 96 -5.77 -6.16 5.75
N GLY A 97 -4.78 -5.54 5.10
CA GLY A 97 -4.09 -6.17 3.97
C GLY A 97 -4.74 -5.93 2.59
N CYS A 98 -5.98 -5.47 2.53
CA CYS A 98 -6.68 -5.05 1.31
C CYS A 98 -6.49 -3.55 1.03
N ARG A 99 -6.44 -3.20 -0.26
CA ARG A 99 -6.38 -1.85 -0.82
C ARG A 99 -7.55 -1.67 -1.77
N PHE A 100 -8.28 -0.60 -1.60
CA PHE A 100 -9.46 -0.32 -2.41
C PHE A 100 -9.12 0.66 -3.55
N PRO A 101 -9.80 0.58 -4.70
CA PRO A 101 -9.49 1.45 -5.85
C PRO A 101 -9.53 2.95 -5.53
N VAL A 102 -10.44 3.39 -4.65
CA VAL A 102 -10.49 4.78 -4.16
C VAL A 102 -9.19 5.25 -3.52
N GLY A 103 -8.43 4.33 -2.93
CA GLY A 103 -7.10 4.62 -2.40
C GLY A 103 -6.14 5.11 -3.48
N ALA A 104 -6.09 4.43 -4.63
CA ALA A 104 -5.23 4.84 -5.74
C ALA A 104 -5.68 6.16 -6.37
N LEU A 105 -6.99 6.40 -6.46
CA LEU A 105 -7.57 7.66 -6.94
C LEU A 105 -7.23 8.85 -6.03
N ALA A 106 -7.15 8.63 -4.72
CA ALA A 106 -6.86 9.68 -3.75
C ALA A 106 -5.38 10.08 -3.70
N VAL A 107 -4.43 9.22 -4.10
CA VAL A 107 -2.98 9.47 -4.00
C VAL A 107 -2.55 10.83 -4.57
N PRO A 108 -2.93 11.23 -5.81
CA PRO A 108 -2.49 12.51 -6.35
C PRO A 108 -2.95 13.72 -5.53
N PHE A 109 -4.14 13.64 -4.93
CA PHE A 109 -4.67 14.70 -4.08
C PHE A 109 -3.99 14.71 -2.70
N LEU A 110 -3.80 13.53 -2.09
CA LEU A 110 -3.11 13.39 -0.82
C LEU A 110 -1.66 13.90 -0.86
N LEU A 111 -0.95 13.71 -1.97
CA LEU A 111 0.39 14.30 -2.15
C LEU A 111 0.33 15.84 -2.12
N ARG A 112 -0.67 16.44 -2.75
CA ARG A 112 -0.85 17.90 -2.78
C ARG A 112 -1.32 18.47 -1.43
N ILE A 113 -2.21 17.75 -0.74
CA ILE A 113 -2.59 18.05 0.64
C ILE A 113 -1.37 18.04 1.55
N ALA A 114 -0.48 17.06 1.41
CA ALA A 114 0.77 17.02 2.16
C ALA A 114 1.77 18.12 1.75
N ALA A 115 1.70 18.62 0.52
CA ALA A 115 2.55 19.71 0.04
C ALA A 115 2.14 21.07 0.62
N ASP A 116 0.87 21.25 0.97
CA ASP A 116 0.36 22.50 1.55
C ASP A 116 0.84 22.69 3.00
N PRO A 117 1.68 23.69 3.29
CA PRO A 117 2.21 23.92 4.65
C PRO A 117 1.13 24.31 5.67
N PHE A 118 -0.07 24.71 5.23
CA PHE A 118 -1.17 25.11 6.11
C PHE A 118 -2.11 23.95 6.47
N THR A 119 -1.95 22.79 5.82
CA THR A 119 -2.76 21.62 6.16
C THR A 119 -2.30 21.01 7.49
N HIS A 120 -3.26 20.61 8.33
CA HIS A 120 -2.98 19.87 9.55
C HIS A 120 -2.50 18.46 9.26
N ASP A 121 -1.50 18.00 10.01
CA ASP A 121 -0.99 16.62 9.95
C ASP A 121 -0.66 16.13 8.53
N ARG A 122 0.12 16.93 7.79
CA ARG A 122 0.63 16.63 6.44
C ARG A 122 1.29 15.24 6.34
N SER A 123 1.91 14.79 7.44
CA SER A 123 2.56 13.48 7.52
C SER A 123 1.58 12.32 7.31
N SER A 124 0.34 12.46 7.77
CA SER A 124 -0.70 11.45 7.61
C SER A 124 -1.15 11.27 6.14
N GLY A 125 -1.17 12.35 5.36
CA GLY A 125 -1.47 12.26 3.92
C GLY A 125 -0.44 11.39 3.19
N LEU A 126 0.84 11.60 3.51
CA LEU A 126 1.96 10.79 3.00
C LEU A 126 1.88 9.34 3.49
N GLU A 127 1.57 9.12 4.77
CA GLU A 127 1.39 7.78 5.32
C GLU A 127 0.30 7.00 4.56
N MET A 128 -0.85 7.62 4.29
CA MET A 128 -1.91 6.98 3.51
C MET A 128 -1.47 6.65 2.09
N CYS A 129 -0.76 7.55 1.39
CA CYS A 129 -0.16 7.25 0.09
C CYS A 129 0.74 6.01 0.14
N ALA A 130 1.62 5.94 1.14
CA ALA A 130 2.52 4.82 1.31
C ALA A 130 1.77 3.51 1.63
N LEU A 131 0.73 3.55 2.46
CA LEU A 131 -0.06 2.37 2.83
C LEU A 131 -0.84 1.76 1.66
N VAL A 132 -1.39 2.61 0.78
CA VAL A 132 -2.03 2.17 -0.47
C VAL A 132 -1.00 1.60 -1.44
N ALA A 133 0.16 2.26 -1.59
CA ALA A 133 1.18 1.86 -2.56
C ALA A 133 2.10 0.71 -2.08
N ARG A 134 2.05 0.37 -0.79
CA ARG A 134 2.86 -0.70 -0.21
C ARG A 134 2.42 -2.05 -0.76
N ARG A 135 3.38 -2.79 -1.31
CA ARG A 135 3.20 -4.19 -1.69
C ARG A 135 3.19 -5.07 -0.42
N ASN A 136 2.41 -6.13 -0.44
CA ASN A 136 2.44 -7.12 0.64
C ASN A 136 3.84 -7.74 0.74
N PHE A 137 4.36 -7.89 1.96
CA PHE A 137 5.67 -8.47 2.22
C PHE A 137 5.51 -9.86 2.86
N TRP A 138 6.59 -10.65 2.84
CA TRP A 138 6.63 -11.93 3.55
C TRP A 138 6.62 -11.63 5.06
N ASP A 139 5.46 -11.78 5.70
CA ASP A 139 5.29 -11.58 7.14
C ASP A 139 5.79 -12.80 7.95
N ASP A 140 7.00 -13.26 7.62
CA ASP A 140 7.67 -14.36 8.31
C ASP A 140 8.44 -13.91 9.55
N GLY A 141 8.36 -12.61 9.88
CA GLY A 141 9.06 -11.97 11.00
C GLY A 141 10.58 -11.93 10.85
N THR A 142 11.13 -12.34 9.70
CA THR A 142 12.59 -12.41 9.51
C THR A 142 13.15 -11.15 8.87
N ARG A 143 14.41 -10.84 9.18
CA ARG A 143 15.18 -9.81 8.48
C ARG A 143 15.27 -10.09 6.97
N ALA A 144 15.26 -11.36 6.57
CA ALA A 144 15.33 -11.76 5.17
C ALA A 144 14.01 -11.49 4.42
N GLY A 145 12.87 -11.54 5.12
CA GLY A 145 11.52 -11.28 4.61
C GLY A 145 11.14 -9.79 4.60
N LEU A 146 11.73 -8.97 5.48
CA LEU A 146 11.33 -7.57 5.71
C LEU A 146 11.20 -6.69 4.45
N LEU A 147 12.09 -6.86 3.46
CA LEU A 147 12.08 -6.10 2.20
C LEU A 147 11.70 -6.97 0.99
N ARG A 148 11.24 -8.20 1.23
CA ARG A 148 10.79 -9.10 0.16
C ARG A 148 9.31 -8.90 -0.05
N VAL A 149 8.95 -8.62 -1.28
CA VAL A 149 7.57 -8.64 -1.70
C VAL A 149 7.07 -10.08 -1.69
N ALA A 150 5.93 -10.30 -1.03
CA ALA A 150 5.25 -11.60 -0.95
C ALA A 150 4.94 -12.16 -2.35
N TYR A 151 4.59 -11.26 -3.26
CA TYR A 151 3.85 -11.56 -4.47
C TYR A 151 4.37 -10.74 -5.65
N ALA A 152 4.50 -11.36 -6.82
CA ALA A 152 4.91 -10.67 -8.02
C ALA A 152 3.81 -9.72 -8.53
N ASP A 153 4.14 -8.82 -9.46
CA ASP A 153 3.16 -7.82 -9.96
C ASP A 153 2.07 -8.46 -10.84
N ASP A 154 2.36 -9.63 -11.42
CA ASP A 154 1.46 -10.46 -12.21
C ASP A 154 0.63 -11.43 -11.38
N ASP A 155 0.90 -11.56 -10.07
CA ASP A 155 0.05 -12.34 -9.17
C ASP A 155 -1.32 -11.65 -9.01
N VAL A 156 -2.35 -12.26 -9.60
CA VAL A 156 -3.73 -11.79 -9.45
C VAL A 156 -4.22 -12.10 -8.05
N ARG A 157 -4.59 -11.06 -7.30
CA ARG A 157 -5.27 -11.17 -6.01
C ARG A 157 -6.51 -10.32 -5.99
N TYR A 158 -7.58 -10.89 -5.46
CA TYR A 158 -8.84 -10.18 -5.29
C TYR A 158 -8.94 -9.65 -3.86
N GLY A 159 -9.41 -8.41 -3.74
CA GLY A 159 -9.83 -7.83 -2.48
C GLY A 159 -11.21 -8.35 -2.08
N VAL A 160 -11.62 -8.02 -0.86
CA VAL A 160 -12.98 -8.30 -0.37
C VAL A 160 -14.08 -7.64 -1.21
N ASP A 161 -13.73 -6.58 -1.95
CA ASP A 161 -14.59 -5.85 -2.89
C ASP A 161 -14.55 -6.43 -4.33
N GLY A 162 -13.83 -7.53 -4.55
CA GLY A 162 -13.62 -8.11 -5.89
C GLY A 162 -12.61 -7.34 -6.74
N SER A 163 -11.97 -6.29 -6.22
CA SER A 163 -10.94 -5.55 -6.96
C SER A 163 -9.63 -6.33 -7.08
N VAL A 164 -8.92 -6.14 -8.19
CA VAL A 164 -7.61 -6.76 -8.41
C VAL A 164 -6.55 -5.94 -7.66
N GLN A 165 -6.14 -6.42 -6.49
CA GLN A 165 -5.29 -5.73 -5.51
C GLN A 165 -3.95 -5.24 -6.08
N ASN A 166 -3.28 -6.09 -6.87
CA ASN A 166 -2.03 -5.71 -7.54
C ASN A 166 -2.23 -4.54 -8.51
N ARG A 167 -3.40 -4.40 -9.16
CA ARG A 167 -3.69 -3.25 -10.02
C ARG A 167 -3.84 -1.95 -9.21
N VAL A 168 -4.57 -2.00 -8.10
CA VAL A 168 -4.72 -0.83 -7.19
C VAL A 168 -3.36 -0.37 -6.67
N ILE A 169 -2.55 -1.31 -6.17
CA ILE A 169 -1.19 -1.01 -5.66
C ILE A 169 -0.35 -0.39 -6.78
N ARG A 170 -0.33 -0.99 -7.97
CA ARG A 170 0.49 -0.53 -9.08
C ARG A 170 0.03 0.84 -9.60
N ALA A 171 -1.27 1.12 -9.62
CA ALA A 171 -1.82 2.44 -9.94
C ALA A 171 -1.37 3.52 -8.93
N ALA A 172 -1.41 3.22 -7.64
CA ALA A 172 -0.92 4.12 -6.60
C ALA A 172 0.60 4.39 -6.71
N ARG A 173 1.39 3.35 -6.97
CA ARG A 173 2.85 3.47 -7.18
C ARG A 173 3.19 4.33 -8.40
N ASN A 174 2.42 4.21 -9.49
CA ASN A 174 2.56 5.06 -10.68
C ASN A 174 2.18 6.50 -10.40
N ALA A 175 1.10 6.75 -9.64
CA ALA A 175 0.72 8.10 -9.23
C ALA A 175 1.85 8.77 -8.43
N ILE A 176 2.45 8.03 -7.49
CA ILE A 176 3.62 8.51 -6.73
C ILE A 176 4.78 8.83 -7.66
N ALA A 177 5.09 7.97 -8.64
CA ALA A 177 6.18 8.21 -9.59
C ALA A 177 5.92 9.46 -10.46
N ALA A 178 4.69 9.63 -10.95
CA ALA A 178 4.29 10.79 -11.75
C ALA A 178 4.45 12.11 -10.97
N ASP A 179 4.06 12.11 -9.70
CA ASP A 179 4.13 13.29 -8.82
C ASP A 179 5.34 13.26 -7.88
N ALA A 180 6.40 12.47 -8.18
CA ALA A 180 7.54 12.24 -7.27
C ALA A 180 8.29 13.51 -6.86
N HIS A 181 8.21 14.57 -7.67
CA HIS A 181 8.77 15.88 -7.36
C HIS A 181 8.22 16.47 -6.05
N ILE A 182 6.97 16.16 -5.68
CA ILE A 182 6.35 16.61 -4.43
C ILE A 182 7.04 15.97 -3.21
N PRO A 183 7.03 14.64 -3.02
CA PRO A 183 7.70 14.03 -1.88
C PRO A 183 9.23 14.20 -1.93
N ILE A 184 9.85 14.38 -3.11
CA ILE A 184 11.28 14.79 -3.19
C ILE A 184 11.48 16.15 -2.50
N ALA A 185 10.66 17.15 -2.78
CA ALA A 185 10.76 18.45 -2.12
C ALA A 185 10.50 18.37 -0.61
N LEU A 186 9.58 17.49 -0.18
CA LEU A 186 9.26 17.26 1.23
C LEU A 186 10.35 16.54 2.03
N LEU A 187 11.39 16.03 1.36
CA LEU A 187 12.58 15.53 2.07
C LEU A 187 13.31 16.63 2.83
N ASP A 188 13.15 17.90 2.47
CA ASP A 188 13.77 19.03 3.17
C ASP A 188 12.79 19.79 4.09
N ASP A 189 11.63 19.21 4.37
CA ASP A 189 10.63 19.81 5.25
C ASP A 189 11.17 19.97 6.70
N PRO A 190 10.88 21.08 7.40
CA PRO A 190 11.30 21.25 8.79
C PRO A 190 10.72 20.18 9.73
N ASP A 191 9.52 19.64 9.45
CA ASP A 191 8.90 18.60 10.26
C ASP A 191 9.55 17.22 10.00
N LEU A 192 10.10 16.63 11.07
CA LEU A 192 10.75 15.31 11.04
C LEU A 192 9.82 14.22 10.50
N ARG A 193 8.52 14.25 10.87
CA ARG A 193 7.54 13.25 10.44
C ARG A 193 7.22 13.38 8.96
N VAL A 194 7.18 14.61 8.44
CA VAL A 194 6.98 14.85 7.01
C VAL A 194 8.17 14.29 6.22
N ARG A 195 9.41 14.55 6.66
CA ARG A 195 10.61 13.98 6.01
C ARG A 195 10.62 12.45 6.02
N GLU A 196 10.29 11.84 7.16
CA GLU A 196 10.23 10.38 7.31
C GLU A 196 9.18 9.77 6.36
N MET A 197 7.98 10.33 6.33
CA MET A 197 6.91 9.82 5.47
C MET A 197 7.15 10.11 3.98
N ALA A 198 7.82 11.22 3.65
CA ALA A 198 8.25 11.51 2.28
C ALA A 198 9.22 10.42 1.76
N ALA A 199 10.21 10.04 2.58
CA ALA A 199 11.10 8.93 2.26
C ALA A 199 10.34 7.60 2.09
N TYR A 200 9.36 7.33 2.96
CA TYR A 200 8.55 6.12 2.89
C TYR A 200 7.68 6.05 1.62
N VAL A 201 7.04 7.15 1.23
CA VAL A 201 6.28 7.27 -0.02
C VAL A 201 7.18 7.03 -1.23
N LEU A 202 8.37 7.65 -1.25
CA LEU A 202 9.33 7.52 -2.35
C LEU A 202 9.83 6.07 -2.53
N ALA A 203 9.92 5.30 -1.45
CA ALA A 203 10.27 3.88 -1.51
C ALA A 203 9.26 3.04 -2.32
N ALA A 204 8.02 3.51 -2.46
CA ALA A 204 6.96 2.84 -3.19
C ALA A 204 6.87 3.26 -4.67
N ALA A 205 7.64 4.23 -5.15
CA ALA A 205 7.56 4.68 -6.53
C ALA A 205 7.89 3.55 -7.53
N SER A 206 7.09 3.45 -8.60
CA SER A 206 7.27 2.46 -9.67
C SER A 206 8.22 2.90 -10.78
N ASP A 207 8.69 4.15 -10.78
CA ASP A 207 9.64 4.68 -11.76
C ASP A 207 10.47 5.82 -11.12
N ARG A 208 11.37 6.44 -11.89
CA ARG A 208 12.27 7.52 -11.50
C ARG A 208 13.26 7.11 -10.41
N ALA A 209 13.55 5.81 -10.30
CA ALA A 209 14.38 5.24 -9.25
C ALA A 209 15.75 5.92 -9.11
N ARG A 210 16.40 6.31 -10.22
CA ARG A 210 17.70 7.01 -10.18
C ARG A 210 17.59 8.39 -9.53
N GLU A 211 16.58 9.16 -9.92
CA GLU A 211 16.35 10.52 -9.39
C GLU A 211 15.97 10.45 -7.92
N ILE A 212 15.04 9.58 -7.57
CA ILE A 212 14.58 9.36 -6.19
C ILE A 212 15.76 8.88 -5.31
N ALA A 213 16.54 7.91 -5.78
CA ALA A 213 17.73 7.45 -5.06
C ALA A 213 18.72 8.60 -4.81
N THR A 214 18.92 9.46 -5.80
CA THR A 214 19.81 10.63 -5.67
C THR A 214 19.30 11.58 -4.58
N ALA A 215 18.01 11.92 -4.60
CA ALA A 215 17.40 12.77 -3.58
C ALA A 215 17.48 12.17 -2.16
N LEU A 216 17.21 10.87 -2.02
CA LEU A 216 17.31 10.16 -0.74
C LEU A 216 18.76 10.13 -0.21
N HIS A 217 19.75 9.90 -1.08
CA HIS A 217 21.16 9.94 -0.71
C HIS A 217 21.60 11.34 -0.28
N THR A 218 21.26 12.37 -1.07
CA THR A 218 21.53 13.77 -0.72
C THR A 218 20.95 14.12 0.65
N ARG A 219 19.72 13.68 0.93
CA ARG A 219 19.11 13.94 2.24
C ARG A 219 19.79 13.17 3.37
N LEU A 220 20.17 11.91 3.13
CA LEU A 220 20.86 11.07 4.10
C LEU A 220 22.21 11.66 4.53
N ASP A 221 22.92 12.35 3.64
CA ASP A 221 24.23 12.94 3.93
C ASP A 221 24.17 14.10 4.94
N VAL A 222 23.03 14.79 5.02
CA VAL A 222 22.83 15.95 5.91
C VAL A 222 21.87 15.70 7.07
N GLU A 223 21.13 14.59 7.05
CA GLU A 223 20.15 14.28 8.10
C GLU A 223 20.82 13.92 9.43
N GLN A 224 20.32 14.54 10.51
CA GLN A 224 20.85 14.37 11.86
C GLN A 224 19.94 13.49 12.72
N ASP A 225 18.63 13.47 12.43
CA ASP A 225 17.69 12.68 13.20
C ASP A 225 17.83 11.18 12.89
N ALA A 226 18.08 10.38 13.93
CA ALA A 226 18.35 8.95 13.78
C ALA A 226 17.17 8.16 13.17
N ARG A 227 15.94 8.57 13.47
CA ARG A 227 14.73 7.91 12.95
C ARG A 227 14.56 8.20 11.47
N VAL A 228 14.70 9.47 11.06
CA VAL A 228 14.64 9.85 9.63
C VAL A 228 15.76 9.17 8.84
N ARG A 229 16.99 9.11 9.38
CA ARG A 229 18.10 8.37 8.75
C ARG A 229 17.79 6.90 8.52
N ALA A 230 17.20 6.23 9.51
CA ALA A 230 16.79 4.83 9.36
C ALA A 230 15.72 4.68 8.26
N GLY A 231 14.73 5.59 8.21
CA GLY A 231 13.73 5.64 7.16
C GLY A 231 14.33 5.82 5.76
N LEU A 232 15.28 6.75 5.61
CA LEU A 232 16.01 6.98 4.35
C LEU A 232 16.78 5.74 3.89
N VAL A 233 17.50 5.08 4.81
CA VAL A 233 18.24 3.83 4.49
C VAL A 233 17.29 2.72 4.04
N LEU A 234 16.14 2.56 4.73
CA LEU A 234 15.13 1.59 4.34
C LEU A 234 14.51 1.91 2.98
N ALA A 235 14.23 3.20 2.70
CA ALA A 235 13.72 3.64 1.42
C ALA A 235 14.69 3.37 0.27
N ILE A 236 15.97 3.69 0.45
CA ILE A 236 17.04 3.40 -0.53
C ILE A 236 17.15 1.89 -0.77
N ALA A 237 17.16 1.09 0.30
CA ALA A 237 17.25 -0.36 0.21
C ALA A 237 16.04 -0.98 -0.51
N GLN A 238 14.82 -0.50 -0.22
CA GLN A 238 13.61 -0.96 -0.90
C GLN A 238 13.65 -0.57 -2.38
N LEU A 239 14.00 0.67 -2.70
CA LEU A 239 14.06 1.16 -4.08
C LEU A 239 15.08 0.37 -4.91
N ALA A 240 16.26 0.10 -4.37
CA ALA A 240 17.28 -0.71 -5.04
C ALA A 240 16.84 -2.17 -5.27
N ARG A 241 15.94 -2.70 -4.44
CA ARG A 241 15.37 -4.05 -4.60
C ARG A 241 14.27 -4.12 -5.65
N GLU A 242 13.41 -3.11 -5.69
CA GLU A 242 12.32 -3.01 -6.66
C GLU A 242 12.84 -2.64 -8.06
N HIS A 243 13.94 -1.88 -8.11
CA HIS A 243 14.59 -1.41 -9.34
C HIS A 243 16.03 -1.93 -9.39
N PRO A 244 16.24 -3.25 -9.54
CA PRO A 244 17.58 -3.76 -9.71
C PRO A 244 18.17 -3.11 -10.96
N LEU A 245 19.21 -2.29 -10.78
CA LEU A 245 20.05 -1.85 -11.90
C LEU A 245 20.39 -3.11 -12.67
N GLU A 246 20.02 -3.18 -13.95
CA GLU A 246 20.25 -4.33 -14.80
C GLU A 246 21.65 -4.86 -14.50
N ALA A 247 21.69 -6.01 -13.82
CA ALA A 247 22.94 -6.61 -13.45
C ALA A 247 23.59 -6.94 -14.78
N ARG A 248 24.63 -6.18 -15.14
CA ARG A 248 25.56 -6.51 -16.22
C ARG A 248 25.72 -8.04 -16.19
N PRO A 249 25.39 -8.76 -17.29
CA PRO A 249 25.26 -10.21 -17.25
C PRO A 249 26.52 -10.76 -16.58
N ARG A 250 26.33 -11.42 -15.44
CA ARG A 250 27.43 -12.11 -14.76
C ARG A 250 28.00 -13.06 -15.81
N SER A 251 29.19 -12.76 -16.30
CA SER A 251 29.95 -13.74 -17.07
C SER A 251 29.99 -15.01 -16.21
N PRO A 252 29.62 -16.18 -16.76
CA PRO A 252 29.58 -17.39 -15.97
C PRO A 252 30.99 -17.65 -15.46
N THR A 253 31.18 -17.43 -14.17
CA THR A 253 32.38 -17.89 -13.48
C THR A 253 32.32 -19.41 -13.54
N PRO A 254 33.33 -20.10 -14.11
CA PRO A 254 33.30 -21.55 -14.21
C PRO A 254 33.58 -22.13 -12.82
N CYS A 255 32.56 -22.16 -11.97
CA CYS A 255 32.59 -22.93 -10.73
C CYS A 255 32.12 -24.35 -11.05
N GLY A 256 33.09 -25.25 -11.03
CA GLY A 256 32.95 -26.64 -11.42
C GLY A 256 31.99 -27.47 -10.57
N ARG A 257 31.56 -28.56 -11.21
CA ARG A 257 31.06 -29.83 -10.64
C ARG A 257 29.85 -29.71 -9.71
N THR A 258 28.70 -29.80 -10.37
CA THR A 258 27.44 -30.32 -9.81
C THR A 258 27.67 -31.58 -8.97
N ARG A 259 27.25 -31.52 -7.71
CA ARG A 259 26.89 -32.69 -6.91
C ARG A 259 25.37 -32.69 -6.78
N PRO A 260 24.65 -33.79 -7.08
CA PRO A 260 23.19 -33.79 -7.00
C PRO A 260 22.73 -33.73 -5.54
N LEU A 261 21.77 -32.86 -5.24
CA LEU A 261 21.04 -32.86 -3.96
C LEU A 261 20.12 -34.09 -3.89
N PRO A 262 19.96 -34.73 -2.71
CA PRO A 262 18.98 -35.79 -2.54
C PRO A 262 17.56 -35.18 -2.39
N ARG A 263 16.61 -35.83 -3.06
CA ARG A 263 15.17 -35.59 -2.93
C ARG A 263 14.71 -35.80 -1.47
N ARG A 264 13.93 -34.86 -0.92
CA ARG A 264 12.98 -35.08 0.20
C ARG A 264 11.66 -34.44 -0.24
N CYS A 265 10.66 -35.22 -0.64
CA CYS A 265 9.63 -35.83 0.21
C CYS A 265 8.96 -34.80 1.11
N GLY A 266 7.76 -34.37 0.69
CA GLY A 266 6.89 -33.49 1.45
C GLY A 266 6.32 -34.19 2.67
N CYS A 267 6.15 -33.42 3.73
CA CYS A 267 5.16 -33.59 4.78
C CYS A 267 4.89 -32.20 5.34
N ALA A 268 3.64 -31.76 5.26
CA ALA A 268 3.13 -30.66 6.07
C ALA A 268 3.13 -31.08 7.56
N PRO A 269 3.09 -30.10 8.48
CA PRO A 269 2.14 -30.24 9.57
C PRO A 269 1.27 -29.00 9.75
N ARG A 270 -0.01 -29.32 9.87
CA ARG A 270 -1.15 -28.55 10.36
C ARG A 270 -0.97 -28.27 11.86
N TRP A 271 -1.10 -27.02 12.29
CA TRP A 271 -1.39 -26.56 13.66
C TRP A 271 -2.24 -25.29 13.48
N GLY A 272 -3.47 -25.16 13.98
CA GLY A 272 -4.03 -25.61 15.25
C GLY A 272 -3.95 -24.45 16.24
N GLY A 273 -5.05 -23.68 16.38
CA GLY A 273 -5.09 -22.36 17.02
C GLY A 273 -5.06 -22.33 18.56
N CYS A 274 -5.00 -21.12 19.11
CA CYS A 274 -5.56 -20.64 20.39
C CYS A 274 -5.16 -19.15 20.55
N ALA A 275 -6.12 -18.22 20.55
CA ALA A 275 -6.81 -17.70 21.75
C ALA A 275 -5.90 -16.83 22.64
N TRP A 276 -6.06 -15.52 22.49
CA TRP A 276 -5.49 -14.50 23.37
C TRP A 276 -6.37 -14.34 24.62
N SER A 277 -5.81 -14.59 25.80
CA SER A 277 -6.32 -14.04 27.05
C SER A 277 -5.13 -13.62 27.93
N ARG A 278 -5.13 -12.34 28.35
CA ARG A 278 -4.09 -11.74 29.20
C ARG A 278 -4.57 -11.65 30.66
N THR A 279 -3.88 -12.41 31.53
CA THR A 279 -3.31 -12.05 32.87
C THR A 279 -4.23 -11.57 34.02
N PRO A 280 -3.77 -11.54 35.31
CA PRO A 280 -2.55 -12.10 35.94
C PRO A 280 -2.79 -12.93 37.23
N SER A 281 -1.74 -13.61 37.69
CA SER A 281 -1.60 -14.35 38.96
C SER A 281 -1.19 -13.44 40.14
N PRO A 282 -1.58 -13.75 41.39
CA PRO A 282 -0.94 -13.22 42.60
C PRO A 282 0.09 -14.19 43.19
N THR A 283 1.19 -13.62 43.68
CA THR A 283 2.35 -14.23 44.36
C THR A 283 1.98 -14.86 45.72
N PRO A 284 2.78 -15.81 46.27
CA PRO A 284 2.48 -16.49 47.52
C PRO A 284 3.17 -15.81 48.72
N CYS A 285 2.50 -15.77 49.87
CA CYS A 285 3.13 -15.60 51.18
C CYS A 285 2.79 -16.80 52.07
N ALA A 286 3.83 -17.38 52.63
CA ALA A 286 3.81 -18.49 53.57
C ALA A 286 3.51 -18.01 54.99
N ARG A 287 2.57 -18.66 55.68
CA ARG A 287 2.73 -19.45 56.91
C ARG A 287 1.37 -19.93 57.40
#